data_AF-A0AAV4HF19-F1
#
_entry.id   AF-A0AAV4HF19-F1
#
_cell.length_a   1.000
_cell.length_b   1.000
_cell.length_c   1.000
_cell.angle_alpha   90.00
_cell.angle_beta   90.00
_cell.angle_gamma   90.00
#
_symmetry.space_group_name_H-M   'P 1'
#
loop_
_entity.id
_entity.type
_entity.pdbx_description
1 polymer ?
#
loop_
_entity_poly.entity_id
_entity_poly.type
_entity_poly.pdbx_seq_one_letter_code
_entity_poly.pdbx_strand_id
1 'polypeptide(L)'
;MYHMILTSAELQWPRDRTTTKPLVVKEVNSEDLKLLFNTKEVTSKVFPSGRLLNTYMPYRLLDVNIPYIICERGGAFVSFDNPDANQSHVADISTNQSEVDAPTNILNQAITASSVCDVAMVTFYYCYPTPIGFLYYLDPYAKKGLSPTHFRAHFRKNLETLQRHFPNQDGKLTVTHDTNVSADDILACLKDHGIVDQMKGQERSQILYERDRALFGFPVEQ
;
A
#
# COMPACT_ATOMS: atom_id res chain seq x y z
N MET A 1 3.70 -11.86 8.50
CA MET A 1 2.73 -12.05 7.41
C MET A 1 1.44 -12.56 8.03
N TYR A 2 0.30 -11.96 7.72
CA TYR A 2 -1.02 -12.34 8.25
C TYR A 2 -1.93 -12.77 7.11
N HIS A 3 -2.61 -13.90 7.24
CA HIS A 3 -3.64 -14.35 6.28
C HIS A 3 -5.00 -14.34 6.94
N MET A 4 -5.96 -13.65 6.34
CA MET A 4 -7.29 -13.44 6.91
C MET A 4 -8.37 -13.62 5.87
N ILE A 5 -9.55 -14.04 6.32
CA ILE A 5 -10.75 -14.14 5.49
C ILE A 5 -11.39 -12.75 5.39
N LEU A 6 -11.73 -12.36 4.16
CA LEU A 6 -12.49 -11.16 3.85
C LEU A 6 -13.88 -11.58 3.39
N THR A 7 -14.88 -11.28 4.20
CA THR A 7 -16.29 -11.40 3.80
C THR A 7 -16.79 -10.02 3.38
N SER A 8 -17.02 -9.83 2.08
CA SER A 8 -17.38 -8.49 1.55
C SER A 8 -18.68 -7.93 2.15
N ALA A 9 -19.63 -8.79 2.49
CA ALA A 9 -20.90 -8.44 3.11
C ALA A 9 -20.78 -7.97 4.58
N GLU A 10 -19.66 -8.27 5.25
CA GLU A 10 -19.46 -8.00 6.68
C GLU A 10 -18.46 -6.88 6.95
N LEU A 11 -17.88 -6.29 5.90
CA LEU A 11 -16.94 -5.18 6.02
C LEU A 11 -17.63 -3.97 6.65
N GLN A 12 -17.19 -3.64 7.86
CA GLN A 12 -17.67 -2.46 8.58
C GLN A 12 -16.77 -1.28 8.27
N TRP A 13 -17.37 -0.14 7.92
CA TRP A 13 -16.65 1.12 7.84
C TRP A 13 -16.72 1.81 9.20
N PRO A 14 -15.62 1.85 9.96
CA PRO A 14 -15.62 2.55 11.25
C PRO A 14 -15.98 4.02 11.00
N ARG A 15 -16.99 4.50 11.74
CA ARG A 15 -17.37 5.92 11.72
C ARG A 15 -16.26 6.70 12.41
N ASP A 16 -15.45 7.44 11.66
CA ASP A 16 -14.46 8.35 12.23
C ASP A 16 -15.18 9.38 13.10
N ARG A 17 -14.92 9.34 14.42
CA ARG A 17 -15.49 10.29 15.41
C ARG A 17 -14.56 11.48 15.68
N THR A 18 -13.47 11.63 14.93
CA THR A 18 -12.47 12.67 15.17
C THR A 18 -12.64 13.85 14.21
N THR A 19 -12.62 15.06 14.77
CA THR A 19 -12.74 16.36 14.07
C THR A 19 -11.50 16.79 13.28
N THR A 20 -10.50 15.92 13.14
CA THR A 20 -9.26 16.19 12.41
C THR A 20 -9.46 16.00 10.91
N LYS A 21 -8.89 16.91 10.11
CA LYS A 21 -8.88 16.82 8.64
C LYS A 21 -8.43 15.42 8.22
N PRO A 22 -9.17 14.72 7.32
CA PRO A 22 -8.84 13.35 6.95
C PRO A 22 -7.48 13.31 6.27
N LEU A 23 -6.65 12.33 6.66
CA LEU A 23 -5.36 12.08 6.01
C LEU A 23 -5.60 11.72 4.55
N VAL A 24 -4.91 12.41 3.64
CA VAL A 24 -5.02 12.17 2.21
C VAL A 24 -4.09 11.03 1.80
N VAL A 25 -4.68 9.98 1.21
CA VAL A 25 -3.96 8.86 0.61
C VAL A 25 -4.12 8.93 -0.90
N LYS A 26 -3.00 9.03 -1.61
CA LYS A 26 -2.94 9.20 -3.06
C LYS A 26 -2.48 7.92 -3.74
N GLU A 27 -3.05 7.61 -4.91
CA GLU A 27 -2.56 6.55 -5.79
C GLU A 27 -1.31 6.99 -6.56
N VAL A 28 -0.32 6.11 -6.62
CA VAL A 28 1.01 6.40 -7.14
C VAL A 28 1.11 5.86 -8.56
N ASN A 29 1.56 6.70 -9.49
CA ASN A 29 1.85 6.27 -10.86
C ASN A 29 3.31 5.80 -11.03
N SER A 30 3.68 5.37 -12.24
CA SER A 30 5.05 4.90 -12.52
C SER A 30 6.13 5.96 -12.31
N GLU A 31 5.87 7.23 -12.66
CA GLU A 31 6.85 8.32 -12.49
C GLU A 31 7.02 8.70 -11.02
N ASP A 32 5.92 8.70 -10.27
CA ASP A 32 5.94 8.92 -8.82
C ASP A 32 6.80 7.83 -8.12
N LEU A 33 6.67 6.56 -8.54
CA LEU A 33 7.50 5.47 -8.00
C LEU A 33 8.97 5.58 -8.41
N LYS A 34 9.28 5.98 -9.65
CA LYS A 34 10.66 6.24 -10.06
C LYS A 34 11.28 7.31 -9.18
N LEU A 35 10.56 8.40 -8.92
CA LEU A 35 11.05 9.46 -8.04
C LEU A 35 11.30 8.93 -6.63
N LEU A 36 10.33 8.21 -6.05
CA LEU A 36 10.46 7.58 -4.73
C LEU A 36 11.67 6.64 -4.62
N PHE A 37 11.90 5.78 -5.62
CA PHE A 37 12.98 4.79 -5.61
C PHE A 37 14.36 5.43 -5.80
N ASN A 38 14.43 6.57 -6.49
CA ASN A 38 15.69 7.27 -6.75
C ASN A 38 16.05 8.31 -5.66
N THR A 39 15.10 8.69 -4.79
CA THR A 39 15.38 9.60 -3.67
C THR A 39 15.92 8.86 -2.45
N LYS A 40 17.26 8.85 -2.31
CA LYS A 40 17.97 8.17 -1.20
C LYS A 40 17.43 8.49 0.19
N GLU A 41 17.11 9.74 0.46
CA GLU A 41 16.58 10.19 1.75
C GLU A 41 15.27 9.48 2.11
N VAL A 42 14.37 9.32 1.15
CA VAL A 42 13.07 8.66 1.35
C VAL A 42 13.26 7.16 1.44
N THR A 43 14.11 6.60 0.56
CA THR A 43 14.34 5.16 0.58
C THR A 43 14.91 4.66 1.89
N SER A 44 15.83 5.39 2.52
CA SER A 44 16.38 5.00 3.83
C SER A 44 15.38 5.19 4.98
N LYS A 45 14.48 6.16 4.88
CA LYS A 45 13.44 6.45 5.88
C LYS A 45 12.28 5.47 5.84
N VAL A 46 11.77 5.16 4.64
CA VAL A 46 10.53 4.40 4.41
C VAL A 46 10.80 2.93 4.09
N PHE A 47 11.93 2.63 3.42
CA PHE A 47 12.29 1.27 3.01
C PHE A 47 13.61 0.84 3.67
N PRO A 48 13.66 0.65 5.00
CA PRO A 48 14.92 0.44 5.73
C PRO A 48 15.72 -0.78 5.25
N SER A 49 15.05 -1.79 4.68
CA SER A 49 15.70 -2.99 4.11
C SER A 49 16.20 -2.80 2.66
N GLY A 50 15.97 -1.65 2.05
CA GLY A 50 16.27 -1.36 0.63
C GLY A 50 15.54 -2.29 -0.35
N ARG A 51 14.46 -2.93 0.10
CA ARG A 51 13.71 -3.94 -0.65
C ARG A 51 12.23 -3.85 -0.31
N LEU A 52 11.41 -4.16 -1.31
CA LEU A 52 10.00 -4.46 -1.11
C LEU A 52 9.90 -5.93 -0.70
N LEU A 53 9.37 -6.18 0.49
CA LEU A 53 8.71 -7.43 0.84
C LEU A 53 7.58 -7.66 -0.16
N ASN A 54 7.68 -8.77 -0.91
CA ASN A 54 6.58 -9.31 -1.68
C ASN A 54 6.52 -10.78 -1.31
N THR A 55 5.30 -11.30 -1.17
CA THR A 55 5.02 -12.69 -0.77
C THR A 55 5.64 -13.75 -1.69
N TYR A 56 6.11 -13.39 -2.88
CA TYR A 56 6.74 -14.32 -3.82
C TYR A 56 8.26 -14.12 -3.92
N MET A 57 8.71 -12.89 -4.18
CA MET A 57 10.13 -12.55 -4.20
C MET A 57 10.34 -11.09 -3.81
N PRO A 58 11.25 -10.78 -2.86
CA PRO A 58 11.51 -9.41 -2.48
C PRO A 58 12.17 -8.63 -3.64
N TYR A 59 11.57 -7.51 -4.03
CA TYR A 59 12.08 -6.66 -5.10
C TYR A 59 13.09 -5.65 -4.57
N ARG A 60 14.14 -5.36 -5.34
CA ARG A 60 14.95 -4.16 -5.12
C ARG A 60 14.18 -2.92 -5.60
N LEU A 61 14.47 -1.77 -5.01
CA LEU A 61 13.91 -0.48 -5.43
C LEU A 61 14.59 -0.02 -6.74
N LEU A 62 14.17 -0.58 -7.86
CA LEU A 62 14.74 -0.32 -9.19
C LEU A 62 13.62 -0.03 -10.18
N ASP A 63 13.86 0.92 -11.09
CA ASP A 63 12.90 1.32 -12.13
C ASP A 63 12.41 0.14 -12.98
N VAL A 64 13.29 -0.83 -13.26
CA VAL A 64 12.96 -2.05 -14.03
C VAL A 64 11.88 -2.90 -13.34
N ASN A 65 11.68 -2.75 -12.03
CA ASN A 65 10.67 -3.49 -11.29
C ASN A 65 9.29 -2.80 -11.29
N ILE A 66 9.21 -1.51 -11.64
CA ILE A 66 7.98 -0.71 -11.58
C ILE A 66 6.84 -1.29 -12.43
N PRO A 67 7.07 -1.79 -13.67
CA PRO A 67 5.99 -2.40 -14.46
C PRO A 67 5.37 -3.65 -13.83
N TYR A 68 6.07 -4.33 -12.92
CA TYR A 68 5.53 -5.48 -12.18
C TYR A 68 4.78 -5.07 -10.92
N ILE A 69 4.96 -3.82 -10.49
CA ILE A 69 4.31 -3.23 -9.31
C ILE A 69 3.02 -2.52 -9.75
N ILE A 70 3.14 -1.59 -10.71
CA ILE A 70 2.01 -0.85 -11.28
C ILE A 70 1.55 -1.59 -12.53
N CYS A 71 0.51 -2.41 -12.37
CA CYS A 71 -0.06 -3.22 -13.44
C CYS A 71 -1.59 -3.30 -13.29
N GLU A 72 -2.26 -4.04 -14.16
CA GLU A 72 -3.74 -4.14 -14.14
C GLU A 72 -4.30 -4.56 -12.77
N ARG A 73 -3.54 -5.34 -11.99
CA ARG A 73 -3.97 -5.88 -10.70
C ARG A 73 -3.07 -5.50 -9.53
N GLY A 74 -2.16 -4.55 -9.75
CA GLY A 74 -1.18 -4.13 -8.76
C GLY A 74 -1.01 -2.63 -8.78
N GLY A 75 -0.77 -2.06 -7.60
CA GLY A 75 -0.61 -0.63 -7.47
C GLY A 75 0.06 -0.25 -6.17
N ALA A 76 0.18 1.07 -5.97
CA ALA A 76 0.73 1.62 -4.75
C ALA A 76 -0.04 2.88 -4.32
N PHE A 77 -0.08 3.10 -3.02
CA PHE A 77 -0.60 4.32 -2.41
C PHE A 77 0.45 4.99 -1.55
N VAL A 78 0.36 6.30 -1.41
CA VAL A 78 1.25 7.13 -0.59
C VAL A 78 0.48 8.08 0.32
N SER A 79 1.03 8.37 1.49
CA SER A 79 0.64 9.51 2.33
C SER A 79 1.87 10.27 2.81
N PHE A 80 1.66 11.51 3.24
CA PHE A 80 2.70 12.47 3.60
C PHE A 80 2.60 12.86 5.08
N ASP A 81 3.71 13.22 5.72
CA ASP A 81 3.80 13.65 7.12
C ASP A 81 2.92 14.90 7.37
N ASN A 82 2.76 15.76 6.35
CA ASN A 82 1.94 16.95 6.41
C ASN A 82 0.95 16.99 5.22
N PRO A 83 -0.37 16.84 5.44
CA PRO A 83 -1.36 16.83 4.35
C PRO A 83 -1.45 18.18 3.60
N ASP A 84 -0.88 19.24 4.17
CA ASP A 84 -0.85 20.58 3.57
C ASP A 84 0.41 20.85 2.75
N ALA A 85 1.44 19.98 2.78
CA ALA A 85 2.67 20.18 2.02
C ALA A 85 2.48 20.15 0.49
N ASN A 86 1.45 19.42 0.00
CA ASN A 86 1.05 19.48 -1.40
C ASN A 86 0.22 20.74 -1.75
N GLN A 87 -0.14 21.58 -0.78
CA GLN A 87 -0.91 22.81 -0.99
C GLN A 87 -0.01 24.05 -1.19
N SER A 88 1.28 23.99 -0.83
CA SER A 88 2.11 25.20 -0.65
C SER A 88 2.94 25.68 -1.86
N HIS A 89 2.74 25.13 -3.06
CA HIS A 89 3.45 25.59 -4.26
C HIS A 89 2.52 26.07 -5.38
N VAL A 90 1.64 27.01 -5.02
CA VAL A 90 1.17 28.05 -5.96
C VAL A 90 1.27 29.38 -5.24
N ALA A 91 2.49 29.88 -5.07
CA ALA A 91 2.73 31.29 -4.83
C ALA A 91 3.74 31.76 -5.88
N ASP A 92 3.39 32.88 -6.51
CA ASP A 92 4.18 33.71 -7.42
C ASP A 92 4.29 33.28 -8.88
N ILE A 93 3.19 33.50 -9.64
CA ILE A 93 3.24 34.44 -10.77
C ILE A 93 1.98 35.34 -10.73
N SER A 94 2.23 36.63 -10.65
CA SER A 94 1.29 37.76 -10.58
C SER A 94 0.24 37.78 -11.70
N THR A 95 -1.02 38.11 -11.38
CA THR A 95 -1.71 39.39 -11.70
C THR A 95 -3.23 39.16 -11.83
N ASN A 96 -4.00 39.77 -10.91
CA ASN A 96 -5.42 40.17 -11.01
C ASN A 96 -6.41 39.27 -11.76
N GLN A 97 -7.28 38.55 -11.02
CA GLN A 97 -8.74 38.74 -11.04
C GLN A 97 -9.44 37.64 -10.22
N SER A 98 -10.43 38.05 -9.45
CA SER A 98 -11.39 37.22 -8.74
C SER A 98 -11.98 36.13 -9.63
N GLU A 99 -12.11 34.89 -9.13
CA GLU A 99 -13.32 34.06 -9.29
C GLU A 99 -13.17 32.69 -8.60
N VAL A 100 -14.13 32.41 -7.71
CA VAL A 100 -14.71 31.10 -7.35
C VAL A 100 -13.74 29.97 -7.00
N ASP A 101 -13.59 29.73 -5.69
CA ASP A 101 -12.98 28.54 -5.09
C ASP A 101 -13.70 27.25 -5.55
N ALA A 102 -13.21 26.67 -6.65
CA ALA A 102 -13.43 25.26 -6.95
C ALA A 102 -12.49 24.42 -6.06
N PRO A 103 -12.97 23.33 -5.41
CA PRO A 103 -12.09 22.45 -4.66
C PRO A 103 -11.09 21.83 -5.63
N THR A 104 -9.83 22.26 -5.55
CA THR A 104 -8.75 21.78 -6.39
C THR A 104 -8.64 20.27 -6.19
N ASN A 105 -8.67 19.49 -7.28
CA ASN A 105 -8.55 18.04 -7.28
C ASN A 105 -7.11 17.61 -6.87
N ILE A 106 -6.79 17.74 -5.58
CA ILE A 106 -5.48 17.42 -4.97
C ILE A 106 -5.12 15.93 -5.14
N LEU A 107 -6.12 15.06 -5.38
CA LEU A 107 -5.93 13.62 -5.55
C LEU A 107 -5.13 13.22 -6.80
N ASN A 108 -5.02 14.10 -7.82
CA ASN A 108 -4.38 13.78 -9.10
C ASN A 108 -3.01 14.47 -9.31
N GLN A 109 -2.49 15.18 -8.30
CA GLN A 109 -1.23 15.92 -8.46
C GLN A 109 -0.02 14.98 -8.35
N ALA A 110 0.87 14.98 -9.35
CA ALA A 110 2.11 14.20 -9.33
C ALA A 110 2.98 14.53 -8.11
N ILE A 111 3.72 13.54 -7.60
CA ILE A 111 4.70 13.75 -6.52
C ILE A 111 5.84 14.60 -7.09
N THR A 112 6.21 15.67 -6.40
CA THR A 112 7.31 16.55 -6.81
C THR A 112 8.58 16.18 -6.08
N ALA A 113 9.73 16.63 -6.60
CA ALA A 113 11.02 16.43 -5.93
C ALA A 113 11.08 17.08 -4.53
N SER A 114 10.24 18.08 -4.25
CA SER A 114 10.14 18.68 -2.90
C SER A 114 9.25 17.84 -1.98
N SER A 115 8.06 17.41 -2.44
CA SER A 115 7.12 16.69 -1.57
C SER A 115 7.49 15.22 -1.34
N VAL A 116 8.36 14.64 -2.18
CA VAL A 116 8.81 13.26 -2.01
C VAL A 116 9.50 13.05 -0.65
N CYS A 117 10.22 14.04 -0.13
CA CYS A 117 10.91 13.96 1.17
C CYS A 117 9.95 13.93 2.37
N ASP A 118 8.70 14.36 2.17
CA ASP A 118 7.65 14.36 3.19
C ASP A 118 6.83 13.06 3.18
N VAL A 119 7.20 12.08 2.34
CA VAL A 119 6.51 10.79 2.27
C VAL A 119 6.65 10.05 3.59
N ALA A 120 5.50 9.77 4.20
CA ALA A 120 5.39 9.13 5.50
C ALA A 120 5.20 7.61 5.37
N MET A 121 4.34 7.20 4.44
CA MET A 121 3.97 5.81 4.25
C MET A 121 3.69 5.49 2.79
N VAL A 122 4.10 4.30 2.36
CA VAL A 122 3.76 3.72 1.07
C VAL A 122 3.15 2.33 1.30
N THR A 123 2.04 2.03 0.65
CA THR A 123 1.49 0.65 0.63
C THR A 123 1.48 0.14 -0.80
N PHE A 124 2.03 -1.04 -1.01
CA PHE A 124 1.90 -1.76 -2.28
C PHE A 124 0.80 -2.79 -2.15
N TYR A 125 0.06 -3.01 -3.24
CA TYR A 125 -0.92 -4.07 -3.31
C TYR A 125 -0.82 -4.85 -4.60
N TYR A 126 -1.23 -6.12 -4.53
CA TYR A 126 -1.43 -6.97 -5.70
C TYR A 126 -2.60 -7.89 -5.45
N CYS A 127 -3.45 -8.10 -6.44
CA CYS A 127 -4.62 -8.95 -6.29
C CYS A 127 -4.83 -9.89 -7.48
N TYR A 128 -5.45 -11.03 -7.26
CA TYR A 128 -5.85 -11.91 -8.36
C TYR A 128 -7.02 -12.82 -7.97
N PRO A 129 -7.78 -13.31 -8.95
CA PRO A 129 -8.92 -14.17 -8.70
C PRO A 129 -8.45 -15.61 -8.47
N THR A 130 -9.19 -16.34 -7.68
CA THR A 130 -8.97 -17.75 -7.35
C THR A 130 -10.28 -18.51 -7.56
N PRO A 131 -10.28 -19.84 -7.60
CA PRO A 131 -11.51 -20.62 -7.73
C PRO A 131 -12.52 -20.40 -6.59
N ILE A 132 -12.08 -19.90 -5.43
CA ILE A 132 -12.89 -19.75 -4.22
C ILE A 132 -13.09 -18.29 -3.79
N GLY A 133 -12.75 -17.32 -4.66
CA GLY A 133 -12.76 -15.89 -4.30
C GLY A 133 -11.56 -15.16 -4.88
N PHE A 134 -10.98 -14.22 -4.13
CA PHE A 134 -9.73 -13.55 -4.53
C PHE A 134 -8.64 -13.66 -3.46
N LEU A 135 -7.40 -13.39 -3.87
CA LEU A 135 -6.30 -13.15 -2.94
C LEU A 135 -5.81 -11.71 -3.13
N TYR A 136 -5.64 -11.01 -2.01
CA TYR A 136 -5.17 -9.62 -1.97
C TYR A 136 -3.93 -9.54 -1.08
N TYR A 137 -2.84 -9.03 -1.64
CA TYR A 137 -1.60 -8.75 -0.93
C TYR A 137 -1.53 -7.28 -0.60
N LEU A 138 -1.09 -6.97 0.61
CA LEU A 138 -0.90 -5.62 1.11
C LEU A 138 0.43 -5.54 1.86
N ASP A 139 1.35 -4.73 1.30
CA ASP A 139 2.70 -4.58 1.84
C ASP A 139 2.90 -3.11 2.28
N PRO A 140 2.67 -2.78 3.57
CA PRO A 140 2.88 -1.44 4.11
C PRO A 140 4.36 -1.17 4.48
N TYR A 141 4.81 0.03 4.16
CA TYR A 141 6.12 0.59 4.50
C TYR A 141 5.94 1.97 5.08
N ALA A 142 6.52 2.23 6.24
CA ALA A 142 6.35 3.49 6.95
C ALA A 142 7.68 4.01 7.48
N LYS A 143 7.74 5.33 7.64
CA LYS A 143 8.73 5.98 8.51
C LYS A 143 8.55 5.48 9.95
N LYS A 144 9.66 5.31 10.66
CA LYS A 144 9.64 4.91 12.08
C LYS A 144 8.89 5.92 12.94
N GLY A 145 8.04 5.43 13.84
CA GLY A 145 7.29 6.25 14.80
C GLY A 145 6.07 6.96 14.22
N LEU A 146 5.59 6.50 13.06
CA LEU A 146 4.42 7.07 12.40
C LEU A 146 3.13 6.78 13.18
N SER A 147 2.18 7.72 13.14
CA SER A 147 0.86 7.54 13.75
C SER A 147 0.08 6.38 13.10
N PRO A 148 -0.67 5.56 13.87
CA PRO A 148 -1.53 4.51 13.34
C PRO A 148 -2.61 5.00 12.37
N THR A 149 -2.92 6.30 12.39
CA THR A 149 -3.87 6.94 11.47
C THR A 149 -3.46 6.81 10.01
N HIS A 150 -2.15 6.76 9.71
CA HIS A 150 -1.66 6.52 8.34
C HIS A 150 -2.04 5.13 7.85
N PHE A 151 -1.74 4.10 8.64
CA PHE A 151 -2.09 2.73 8.27
C PHE A 151 -3.60 2.59 8.06
N ARG A 152 -4.41 3.17 8.96
CA ARG A 152 -5.89 3.14 8.84
C ARG A 152 -6.40 3.78 7.56
N ALA A 153 -5.88 4.95 7.19
CA ALA A 153 -6.29 5.63 5.96
C ALA A 153 -5.86 4.84 4.72
N HIS A 154 -4.64 4.30 4.71
CA HIS A 154 -4.18 3.44 3.63
C HIS A 154 -5.02 2.17 3.54
N PHE A 155 -5.32 1.52 4.67
CA PHE A 155 -6.11 0.31 4.71
C PHE A 155 -7.51 0.54 4.14
N ARG A 156 -8.17 1.64 4.52
CA ARG A 156 -9.44 2.08 3.93
C ARG A 156 -9.34 2.21 2.41
N LYS A 157 -8.29 2.88 1.90
CA LYS A 157 -8.08 3.06 0.45
C LYS A 157 -7.87 1.73 -0.29
N ASN A 158 -7.16 0.79 0.33
CA ASN A 158 -6.95 -0.55 -0.20
C ASN A 158 -8.27 -1.35 -0.22
N LEU A 159 -9.09 -1.27 0.83
CA LEU A 159 -10.42 -1.90 0.86
C LEU A 159 -11.36 -1.33 -0.20
N GLU A 160 -11.39 0.00 -0.39
CA GLU A 160 -12.14 0.64 -1.49
C GLU A 160 -11.70 0.10 -2.85
N THR A 161 -10.40 -0.08 -3.04
CA THR A 161 -9.81 -0.60 -4.29
C THR A 161 -10.17 -2.06 -4.52
N LEU A 162 -10.10 -2.87 -3.47
CA LEU A 162 -10.51 -4.26 -3.49
C LEU A 162 -11.99 -4.43 -3.84
N GLN A 163 -12.88 -3.62 -3.25
CA GLN A 163 -14.30 -3.63 -3.56
C GLN A 163 -14.60 -3.22 -5.01
N ARG A 164 -13.78 -2.35 -5.61
CA ARG A 164 -13.88 -2.02 -7.04
C ARG A 164 -13.50 -3.18 -7.94
N HIS A 165 -12.45 -3.93 -7.60
CA HIS A 165 -11.97 -5.06 -8.43
C HIS A 165 -12.81 -6.33 -8.25
N PHE A 166 -13.29 -6.61 -7.04
CA PHE A 166 -14.02 -7.83 -6.69
C PHE A 166 -15.29 -7.50 -5.89
N PRO A 167 -16.27 -6.83 -6.50
CA PRO A 167 -17.49 -6.46 -5.81
C PRO A 167 -18.24 -7.70 -5.33
N ASN A 168 -18.64 -7.70 -4.05
CA ASN A 168 -19.43 -8.76 -3.41
C ASN A 168 -18.81 -10.16 -3.47
N GLN A 169 -17.49 -10.27 -3.57
CA GLN A 169 -16.79 -11.55 -3.51
C GLN A 169 -16.12 -11.72 -2.15
N ASP A 170 -16.01 -12.96 -1.71
CA ASP A 170 -15.17 -13.29 -0.57
C ASP A 170 -13.74 -13.50 -1.03
N GLY A 171 -12.79 -13.35 -0.10
CA GLY A 171 -11.40 -13.52 -0.44
C GLY A 171 -10.51 -13.66 0.77
N LYS A 172 -9.21 -13.60 0.49
CA LYS A 172 -8.16 -13.67 1.50
C LYS A 172 -7.31 -12.41 1.42
N LEU A 173 -7.06 -11.80 2.56
CA LEU A 173 -6.11 -10.71 2.72
C LEU A 173 -4.81 -11.26 3.27
N THR A 174 -3.70 -10.95 2.61
CA THR A 174 -2.35 -11.20 3.09
C THR A 174 -1.67 -9.87 3.38
N VAL A 175 -1.26 -9.64 4.62
CA VAL A 175 -0.51 -8.42 5.00
C VAL A 175 0.93 -8.78 5.35
N THR A 176 1.90 -8.21 4.64
CA THR A 176 3.34 -8.37 4.92
C THR A 176 3.94 -7.02 5.28
N HIS A 177 4.34 -6.84 6.52
CA HIS A 177 4.84 -5.56 7.01
C HIS A 177 6.31 -5.63 7.43
N ASP A 178 6.96 -4.47 7.41
CA ASP A 178 8.31 -4.31 7.92
C ASP A 178 8.34 -4.03 9.43
N THR A 179 9.52 -3.69 9.96
CA THR A 179 9.71 -3.38 11.38
C THR A 179 9.17 -2.01 11.82
N ASN A 180 8.85 -1.12 10.88
CA ASN A 180 8.39 0.24 11.18
C ASN A 180 6.87 0.32 11.30
N VAL A 181 6.14 -0.68 10.79
CA VAL A 181 4.70 -0.80 10.96
C VAL A 181 4.40 -1.80 12.08
N SER A 182 3.67 -1.36 13.11
CA SER A 182 3.33 -2.20 14.26
C SER A 182 2.33 -3.29 13.86
N ALA A 183 2.64 -4.53 14.25
CA ALA A 183 1.73 -5.66 14.17
C ALA A 183 0.41 -5.38 14.91
N ASP A 184 0.48 -4.76 16.09
CA ASP A 184 -0.70 -4.46 16.89
C ASP A 184 -1.61 -3.43 16.22
N ASP A 185 -1.03 -2.43 15.53
CA ASP A 185 -1.80 -1.43 14.78
C ASP A 185 -2.50 -2.06 13.57
N ILE A 186 -1.82 -2.98 12.88
CA ILE A 186 -2.41 -3.78 11.79
C ILE A 186 -3.61 -4.56 12.33
N LEU A 187 -3.41 -5.36 13.39
CA LEU A 187 -4.45 -6.19 13.98
C LEU A 187 -5.63 -5.38 14.51
N ALA A 188 -5.37 -4.25 15.17
CA ALA A 188 -6.42 -3.33 15.63
C ALA A 188 -7.23 -2.78 14.46
N CYS A 189 -6.57 -2.33 13.38
CA CYS A 189 -7.24 -1.81 12.20
C CYS A 189 -8.09 -2.87 11.48
N LEU A 190 -7.60 -4.10 11.41
CA LEU A 190 -8.33 -5.23 10.81
C LEU A 190 -9.58 -5.57 11.60
N LYS A 191 -9.45 -5.64 12.94
CA LYS A 191 -10.56 -5.86 13.86
C LYS A 191 -11.64 -4.79 13.72
N ASP A 192 -11.26 -3.53 13.55
CA ASP A 192 -12.20 -2.41 13.35
C ASP A 192 -13.03 -2.52 12.07
N HIS A 193 -12.58 -3.33 11.10
CA HIS A 193 -13.30 -3.62 9.86
C HIS A 193 -13.98 -5.01 9.87
N GLY A 194 -14.02 -5.68 11.04
CA GLY A 194 -14.60 -7.01 11.19
C GLY A 194 -13.72 -8.16 10.71
N ILE A 195 -12.45 -7.90 10.41
CA ILE A 195 -11.49 -8.89 9.90
C ILE A 195 -10.74 -9.46 11.09
N VAL A 196 -11.25 -10.55 11.68
CA VAL A 196 -10.76 -11.08 12.96
C VAL A 196 -10.20 -12.50 12.87
N ASP A 197 -10.58 -13.26 11.84
CA ASP A 197 -10.17 -14.65 11.68
C ASP A 197 -8.80 -14.75 11.01
N GLN A 198 -7.76 -14.82 11.83
CA GLN A 198 -6.47 -15.31 11.38
C GLN A 198 -6.58 -16.77 10.98
N MET A 199 -6.07 -17.10 9.79
CA MET A 199 -5.99 -18.49 9.35
C MET A 199 -5.02 -19.28 10.25
N LYS A 200 -5.54 -20.27 10.97
CA LYS A 200 -4.72 -21.14 11.85
C LYS A 200 -3.58 -21.79 11.08
N GLY A 201 -2.36 -21.78 11.65
CA GLY A 201 -1.18 -22.46 11.09
C GLY A 201 -0.29 -21.61 10.16
N GLN A 202 -0.64 -20.35 9.91
CA GLN A 202 0.09 -19.45 9.00
C GLN A 202 1.17 -18.58 9.69
N GLU A 203 1.36 -18.72 11.00
CA GLU A 203 2.46 -18.05 11.75
C GLU A 203 3.85 -18.46 11.24
N ARG A 204 3.94 -19.57 10.48
CA ARG A 204 5.18 -20.17 9.95
C ARG A 204 5.28 -20.14 8.42
N SER A 205 4.50 -19.33 7.73
CA SER A 205 4.60 -19.16 6.28
C SER A 205 5.89 -18.42 5.91
N GLN A 206 7.05 -19.07 6.11
CA GLN A 206 8.13 -18.97 5.15
C GLN A 206 7.56 -19.47 3.83
N ILE A 207 7.75 -18.67 2.78
CA ILE A 207 7.40 -19.02 1.41
C ILE A 207 8.11 -20.35 1.07
N LEU A 208 7.39 -21.46 1.22
CA LEU A 208 7.82 -22.79 0.82
C LEU A 208 7.46 -22.96 -0.65
N TYR A 209 8.42 -22.68 -1.53
CA TYR A 209 8.39 -23.27 -2.86
C TYR A 209 9.05 -24.64 -2.79
N GLU A 210 8.24 -25.71 -2.75
CA GLU A 210 8.69 -27.00 -3.26
C GLU A 210 8.57 -26.94 -4.78
N ARG A 211 9.68 -26.62 -5.44
CA ARG A 211 9.80 -26.68 -6.89
C ARG A 211 10.05 -28.15 -7.24
N ASP A 212 8.99 -28.87 -7.59
CA ASP A 212 9.11 -30.24 -8.07
C ASP A 212 9.96 -30.25 -9.36
N ARG A 213 11.21 -30.73 -9.22
CA ARG A 213 12.19 -30.79 -10.31
C ARG A 213 11.79 -31.79 -11.39
N ALA A 214 10.84 -32.69 -11.12
CA ALA A 214 10.43 -33.74 -12.06
C ALA A 214 9.68 -33.21 -13.30
N LEU A 215 9.07 -32.03 -13.24
CA LEU A 215 8.20 -31.51 -14.31
C LEU A 215 8.93 -30.86 -15.50
N PHE A 216 10.24 -30.59 -15.41
CA PHE A 216 10.96 -29.85 -16.46
C PHE A 216 12.27 -30.48 -16.96
N GLY A 217 12.50 -31.78 -16.71
CA GLY A 217 13.50 -32.55 -17.45
C GLY A 217 14.95 -32.03 -17.37
N PHE A 218 15.31 -31.29 -16.33
CA PHE A 218 16.70 -30.90 -16.12
C PHE A 218 17.46 -32.09 -15.51
N PRO A 219 18.43 -32.69 -16.23
CA PRO A 219 19.22 -33.79 -15.69
C PRO A 219 20.02 -33.29 -14.49
N VAL A 220 19.90 -34.00 -13.38
CA VAL A 220 20.80 -33.85 -12.24
C VAL A 220 22.03 -34.68 -12.57
N GLU A 221 23.13 -34.01 -12.94
CA GLU A 221 24.42 -34.67 -13.02
C GLU A 221 24.79 -35.21 -11.63
N GLN A 222 25.10 -36.50 -11.56
CA GLN A 222 25.59 -37.19 -10.36
C GLN A 222 27.07 -36.92 -10.15
#